data_AF-A0ABD5YWZ3-F1
#
_entry.id   AF-A0ABD5YWZ3-F1
#
_cell.length_a   1.000
_cell.length_b   1.000
_cell.length_c   1.000
_cell.angle_alpha   90.00
_cell.angle_beta   90.00
_cell.angle_gamma   90.00
#
_symmetry.space_group_name_H-M   'P 1'
#
loop_
_entity.id
_entity.type
_entity.pdbx_description
1 polymer ?
#
loop_
_entity_poly.entity_id
_entity_poly.type
_entity_poly.pdbx_seq_one_letter_code
_entity_poly.pdbx_strand_id
1 'polypeptide(L)'
;MDAYFSNSARSHAEELPPVVIENPPHYTMSTNDSDDSDRLEQYIRDEKGHLPSSESIVTLANWLYANEYFETNDRLIPTSDLKEILGDRLEYGVDTALDHLEEINVVTEVSRGGGQIILHERKNKAFFNPSNRDMIPFLEEEVSRFLEDLHEQERRRLESDDTSTDEAPSVADGGEPETSAEDADSETKGAEVDDDEDTDNVPTTLRAVAAAVLDVEVPVEDALTNPTDYIERIERFDGIVSAIIENDEVSREREYEPMGWRNTANKWVLTKTAKARKENESLAG
;
A
#
# COMPACT_ATOMS: atom_id res chain seq x y z
N MET A 1 103.27 33.55 -7.00
CA MET A 1 102.12 32.63 -7.01
C MET A 1 100.88 33.46 -6.72
N ASP A 2 100.61 34.51 -7.48
CA ASP A 2 100.28 34.60 -8.92
C ASP A 2 98.77 34.76 -9.09
N ALA A 3 98.44 35.98 -9.48
CA ALA A 3 97.13 36.43 -9.90
C ALA A 3 96.83 35.91 -11.31
N TYR A 4 95.61 35.43 -11.53
CA TYR A 4 94.87 35.46 -12.80
C TYR A 4 93.40 35.55 -12.36
N PHE A 5 92.59 36.52 -12.76
CA PHE A 5 92.19 36.76 -14.13
C PHE A 5 91.82 38.22 -14.42
N SER A 6 92.09 38.57 -15.68
CA SER A 6 91.93 39.84 -16.37
C SER A 6 90.55 40.47 -16.34
N ASN A 7 90.54 41.80 -16.24
CA ASN A 7 89.57 42.66 -16.90
C ASN A 7 89.77 42.62 -18.43
N SER A 8 88.70 42.52 -19.22
CA SER A 8 88.59 43.32 -20.46
C SER A 8 87.15 43.41 -20.96
N ALA A 9 86.81 44.61 -21.39
CA ALA A 9 85.49 45.11 -21.75
C ALA A 9 85.04 44.73 -23.17
N ARG A 10 83.73 44.66 -23.43
CA ARG A 10 83.01 45.56 -24.36
C ARG A 10 81.55 45.15 -24.57
N SER A 11 80.70 46.17 -24.40
CA SER A 11 79.40 46.44 -25.02
C SER A 11 78.99 45.57 -26.21
N HIS A 12 77.84 44.90 -26.08
CA HIS A 12 76.80 44.92 -27.10
C HIS A 12 75.45 44.87 -26.41
N ALA A 13 74.60 45.84 -26.75
CA ALA A 13 73.20 45.84 -26.39
C ALA A 13 72.50 44.68 -27.12
N GLU A 14 72.02 43.71 -26.36
CA GLU A 14 70.93 42.84 -26.78
C GLU A 14 69.71 43.22 -25.94
N GLU A 15 68.76 43.90 -26.58
CA GLU A 15 67.41 44.06 -26.08
C GLU A 15 66.82 42.66 -25.87
N LEU A 16 66.58 42.30 -24.61
CA LEU A 16 65.74 41.16 -24.29
C LEU A 16 64.29 41.51 -24.65
N PRO A 17 63.52 40.58 -25.24
CA PRO A 17 62.10 40.79 -25.51
C PRO A 17 61.34 41.05 -24.19
N PRO A 18 60.20 41.77 -24.23
CA PRO A 18 59.49 42.17 -23.02
C PRO A 18 59.08 40.94 -22.21
N VAL A 19 59.46 40.95 -20.92
CA VAL A 19 58.94 40.00 -19.92
C VAL A 19 57.43 40.15 -19.90
N VAL A 20 56.72 39.12 -20.36
CA VAL A 20 55.30 38.97 -20.09
C VAL A 20 55.19 38.80 -18.58
N ILE A 21 54.80 39.87 -17.90
CA ILE A 21 54.35 39.80 -16.51
C ILE A 21 53.02 39.06 -16.59
N GLU A 22 53.07 37.74 -16.42
CA GLU A 22 51.88 37.00 -16.03
C GLU A 22 51.44 37.61 -14.70
N ASN A 23 50.34 38.37 -14.76
CA ASN A 23 49.63 38.78 -13.55
C ASN A 23 49.43 37.51 -12.71
N PRO A 24 49.80 37.51 -11.42
CA PRO A 24 49.49 36.40 -10.55
C PRO A 24 47.98 36.16 -10.64
N PRO A 25 47.48 34.92 -10.80
CA PRO A 25 46.07 34.68 -10.64
C PRO A 25 45.72 35.19 -9.25
N HIS A 26 44.92 36.25 -9.22
CA HIS A 26 44.46 36.89 -8.01
C HIS A 26 43.88 35.82 -7.11
N TYR A 27 44.60 35.49 -6.04
CA TYR A 27 44.04 34.77 -4.91
C TYR A 27 43.05 35.73 -4.26
N THR A 28 41.82 35.77 -4.75
CA THR A 28 40.71 36.24 -3.95
C THR A 28 40.44 35.15 -2.93
N MET A 29 41.18 35.17 -1.82
CA MET A 29 40.62 34.75 -0.54
C MET A 29 39.52 35.76 -0.19
N SER A 30 38.37 35.61 -0.87
CA SER A 30 37.11 36.13 -0.37
C SER A 30 36.60 35.05 0.55
N THR A 31 36.78 35.27 1.85
CA THR A 31 36.12 34.53 2.91
C THR A 31 34.61 34.70 2.74
N ASN A 32 34.00 33.88 1.90
CA ASN A 32 32.58 33.57 2.02
C ASN A 32 32.49 32.23 2.74
N ASP A 33 32.54 32.34 4.05
CA ASP A 33 32.11 31.35 5.03
C ASP A 33 30.57 31.24 4.92
N SER A 34 30.08 30.77 3.78
CA SER A 34 28.66 30.69 3.42
C SER A 34 28.36 29.25 3.02
N ASP A 35 27.85 28.50 3.99
CA ASP A 35 27.14 27.23 3.85
C ASP A 35 27.83 26.10 3.07
N ASP A 36 28.69 25.35 3.77
CA ASP A 36 28.99 23.94 3.44
C ASP A 36 27.73 23.03 3.49
N SER A 37 26.56 23.55 3.92
CA SER A 37 25.28 22.83 4.03
C SER A 37 24.72 22.33 2.70
N ASP A 38 25.02 22.95 1.56
CA ASP A 38 24.15 22.79 0.38
C ASP A 38 24.79 22.08 -0.82
N ARG A 39 25.79 21.23 -0.60
CA ARG A 39 26.42 20.44 -1.69
C ARG A 39 25.47 19.44 -2.35
N LEU A 40 24.55 18.84 -1.59
CA LEU A 40 23.48 18.00 -2.16
C LEU A 40 22.53 18.83 -3.02
N GLU A 41 22.18 20.04 -2.58
CA GLU A 41 21.32 20.93 -3.37
C GLU A 41 22.04 21.40 -4.63
N GLN A 42 23.31 21.77 -4.53
CA GLN A 42 24.12 22.15 -5.66
C GLN A 42 24.19 21.02 -6.68
N TYR A 43 24.40 19.78 -6.23
CA TYR A 43 24.35 18.60 -7.10
C TYR A 43 23.00 18.44 -7.81
N ILE A 44 21.90 18.59 -7.06
CA ILE A 44 20.54 18.53 -7.64
C ILE A 44 20.33 19.65 -8.65
N ARG A 45 20.80 20.87 -8.36
CA ARG A 45 20.68 22.03 -9.26
C ARG A 45 21.55 21.87 -10.51
N ASP A 46 22.73 21.25 -10.39
CA ASP A 46 23.61 20.97 -11.53
C ASP A 46 22.96 19.94 -12.47
N GLU A 47 22.34 18.87 -11.94
CA GLU A 47 21.74 17.81 -12.74
C GLU A 47 20.31 18.14 -13.25
N LYS A 48 19.49 18.78 -12.41
CA LYS A 48 18.04 18.97 -12.62
C LYS A 48 17.59 20.43 -12.57
N GLY A 49 18.50 21.41 -12.41
CA GLY A 49 18.15 22.83 -12.31
C GLY A 49 17.52 23.43 -13.57
N HIS A 50 17.65 22.76 -14.72
CA HIS A 50 16.96 23.13 -15.96
C HIS A 50 15.47 22.75 -15.96
N LEU A 51 15.03 21.91 -15.02
CA LEU A 51 13.64 21.51 -14.91
C LEU A 51 12.82 22.52 -14.09
N PRO A 52 11.55 22.73 -14.46
CA PRO A 52 10.67 23.60 -13.68
C PRO A 52 10.40 23.02 -12.28
N SER A 53 10.54 21.71 -12.09
CA SER A 53 10.39 21.00 -10.81
C SER A 53 11.61 21.10 -9.88
N SER A 54 12.69 21.78 -10.28
CA SER A 54 13.98 21.82 -9.55
C SER A 54 13.84 22.20 -8.07
N GLU A 55 13.06 23.22 -7.73
CA GLU A 55 12.86 23.61 -6.32
C GLU A 55 12.03 22.59 -5.53
N SER A 56 11.09 21.89 -6.18
CA SER A 56 10.34 20.78 -5.56
C SER A 56 11.25 19.58 -5.28
N ILE A 57 12.17 19.28 -6.21
CA ILE A 57 13.17 18.21 -6.09
C ILE A 57 14.13 18.51 -4.91
N VAL A 58 14.66 19.73 -4.82
CA VAL A 58 15.54 20.17 -3.71
C VAL A 58 14.80 20.12 -2.37
N THR A 59 13.57 20.64 -2.32
CA THR A 59 12.75 20.67 -1.10
C THR A 59 12.50 19.26 -0.56
N LEU A 60 12.14 18.32 -1.44
CA LEU A 60 11.91 16.94 -1.04
C LEU A 60 13.18 16.26 -0.52
N ALA A 61 14.32 16.43 -1.22
CA ALA A 61 15.60 15.84 -0.80
C ALA A 61 16.06 16.35 0.58
N ASN A 62 15.96 17.66 0.81
CA ASN A 62 16.28 18.25 2.11
C ASN A 62 15.35 17.79 3.22
N TRP A 63 14.04 17.65 2.93
CA TRP A 63 13.09 17.16 3.91
C TRP A 63 13.42 15.71 4.32
N LEU A 64 13.74 14.83 3.36
CA LEU A 64 14.17 13.46 3.67
C LEU A 64 15.43 13.45 4.53
N TYR A 65 16.37 14.35 4.26
CA TYR A 65 17.62 14.45 5.02
C TYR A 65 17.37 14.91 6.45
N ALA A 66 16.58 15.98 6.61
CA ALA A 66 16.24 16.55 7.91
C ALA A 66 15.45 15.58 8.81
N ASN A 67 14.73 14.62 8.23
CA ASN A 67 13.97 13.60 8.96
C ASN A 67 14.70 12.24 9.07
N GLU A 68 15.96 12.18 8.64
CA GLU A 68 16.85 11.02 8.77
C GLU A 68 16.35 9.74 8.06
N TYR A 69 15.63 9.90 6.96
CA TYR A 69 15.23 8.78 6.09
C TYR A 69 16.40 8.33 5.21
N PHE A 70 17.36 7.62 5.82
CA PHE A 70 18.56 7.13 5.15
C PHE A 70 18.48 5.62 4.90
N GLU A 71 19.09 5.15 3.81
CA GLU A 71 19.28 3.72 3.52
C GLU A 71 20.04 2.95 4.63
N THR A 72 20.79 3.68 5.46
CA THR A 72 21.54 3.12 6.60
C THR A 72 20.72 2.97 7.87
N ASN A 73 19.52 3.54 7.90
CA ASN A 73 18.59 3.48 9.03
C ASN A 73 17.42 2.57 8.66
N ASP A 74 16.78 1.93 9.65
CA ASP A 74 15.55 1.15 9.45
C ASP A 74 14.30 2.05 9.25
N ARG A 75 14.49 3.28 8.78
CA ARG A 75 13.43 4.27 8.55
C ARG A 75 13.12 4.37 7.07
N LEU A 76 11.90 4.00 6.72
CA LEU A 76 11.36 4.06 5.37
C LEU A 76 10.14 4.98 5.37
N ILE A 77 9.94 5.78 4.32
CA ILE A 77 8.72 6.57 4.16
C ILE A 77 7.90 6.14 2.94
N PRO A 78 6.61 5.81 3.10
CA PRO A 78 5.69 5.56 1.98
C PRO A 78 5.44 6.80 1.11
N THR A 79 5.17 6.60 -0.19
CA THR A 79 4.74 7.69 -1.09
C THR A 79 3.45 8.36 -0.61
N SER A 80 2.50 7.60 -0.03
CA SER A 80 1.26 8.14 0.52
C SER A 80 1.52 9.21 1.58
N ASP A 81 2.42 8.90 2.51
CA ASP A 81 2.74 9.76 3.64
C ASP A 81 3.50 11.00 3.14
N LEU A 82 4.39 10.84 2.16
CA LEU A 82 5.03 11.98 1.50
C LEU A 82 4.00 12.90 0.82
N LYS A 83 2.98 12.34 0.14
CA LYS A 83 1.90 13.11 -0.49
C LYS A 83 1.06 13.87 0.54
N GLU A 84 0.76 13.25 1.67
CA GLU A 84 0.02 13.91 2.75
C GLU A 84 0.83 15.05 3.39
N ILE A 85 2.13 14.84 3.62
CA ILE A 85 2.98 15.81 4.33
C ILE A 85 3.47 16.93 3.42
N LEU A 86 3.83 16.61 2.18
CA LEU A 86 4.52 17.51 1.24
C LEU A 86 3.72 17.81 -0.03
N GLY A 87 2.60 17.14 -0.30
CA GLY A 87 1.83 17.30 -1.54
C GLY A 87 1.46 18.75 -1.83
N ASP A 88 0.88 19.46 -0.85
CA ASP A 88 0.52 20.88 -0.99
C ASP A 88 1.72 21.83 -0.92
N ARG A 89 2.89 21.33 -0.50
CA ARG A 89 4.12 22.12 -0.34
C ARG A 89 5.03 22.05 -1.57
N LEU A 90 4.86 21.05 -2.42
CA LEU A 90 5.62 20.87 -3.66
C LEU A 90 4.78 21.30 -4.85
N GLU A 91 5.27 22.28 -5.62
CA GLU A 91 4.56 22.81 -6.80
C GLU A 91 4.31 21.75 -7.87
N TYR A 92 5.26 20.84 -8.08
CA TYR A 92 5.20 19.81 -9.12
C TYR A 92 4.82 18.41 -8.59
N GLY A 93 4.41 18.31 -7.32
CA GLY A 93 3.98 17.07 -6.71
C GLY A 93 5.12 16.13 -6.31
N VAL A 94 4.79 15.21 -5.39
CA VAL A 94 5.75 14.27 -4.78
C VAL A 94 6.25 13.23 -5.78
N ASP A 95 5.38 12.66 -6.63
CA ASP A 95 5.78 11.61 -7.57
C ASP A 95 6.84 12.11 -8.55
N THR A 96 6.60 13.26 -9.18
CA THR A 96 7.56 13.87 -10.12
C THR A 96 8.89 14.22 -9.46
N ALA A 97 8.88 14.69 -8.21
CA ALA A 97 10.11 14.98 -7.49
C ALA A 97 10.88 13.69 -7.16
N LEU A 98 10.20 12.61 -6.75
CA LEU A 98 10.81 11.31 -6.47
C LEU A 98 11.43 10.68 -7.71
N ASP A 99 10.71 10.68 -8.84
CA ASP A 99 11.19 10.14 -10.12
C ASP A 99 12.53 10.79 -10.50
N HIS A 100 12.60 12.13 -10.44
CA HIS A 100 13.82 12.85 -10.78
C HIS A 100 14.96 12.66 -9.77
N LEU A 101 14.65 12.50 -8.47
CA LEU A 101 15.66 12.21 -7.45
C LEU A 101 16.21 10.78 -7.60
N GLU A 102 15.38 9.81 -7.99
CA GLU A 102 15.80 8.43 -8.26
C GLU A 102 16.71 8.38 -9.50
N GLU A 103 16.35 9.11 -10.58
CA GLU A 103 17.15 9.20 -11.81
C GLU A 103 18.61 9.64 -11.55
N ILE A 104 18.84 10.52 -10.56
CA ILE A 104 20.18 11.01 -10.18
C ILE A 104 20.76 10.29 -8.96
N ASN A 105 20.17 9.17 -8.57
CA ASN A 105 20.60 8.32 -7.46
C ASN A 105 20.69 9.06 -6.10
N VAL A 106 19.82 10.05 -5.89
CA VAL A 106 19.71 10.77 -4.62
C VAL A 106 18.80 10.02 -3.65
N VAL A 107 17.67 9.52 -4.13
CA VAL A 107 16.81 8.60 -3.39
C VAL A 107 16.86 7.22 -4.06
N THR A 108 16.52 6.19 -3.29
CA THR A 108 16.30 4.85 -3.81
C THR A 108 14.98 4.31 -3.29
N GLU A 109 14.30 3.57 -4.15
CA GLU A 109 13.08 2.87 -3.83
C GLU A 109 13.43 1.53 -3.15
N VAL A 110 13.18 1.42 -1.84
CA VAL A 110 13.53 0.22 -1.03
C VAL A 110 12.53 -0.90 -1.24
N SER A 111 11.26 -0.53 -1.41
CA SER A 111 10.24 -1.43 -1.91
C SER A 111 9.69 -0.81 -3.17
N ARG A 112 10.01 -1.41 -4.32
CA ARG A 112 9.31 -1.12 -5.56
C ARG A 112 7.83 -1.35 -5.33
N GLY A 113 7.07 -0.29 -5.10
CA GLY A 113 5.64 -0.42 -4.80
C GLY A 113 4.83 -0.70 -6.07
N GLY A 114 5.26 -1.73 -6.78
CA GLY A 114 4.44 -2.55 -7.67
C GLY A 114 4.33 -3.99 -7.17
N GLY A 115 4.86 -4.30 -5.98
CA GLY A 115 4.68 -5.61 -5.36
C GLY A 115 3.34 -5.68 -4.61
N GLN A 116 2.45 -6.57 -5.07
CA GLN A 116 1.33 -7.01 -4.23
C GLN A 116 1.88 -7.93 -3.14
N ILE A 117 1.52 -7.67 -1.89
CA ILE A 117 1.77 -8.60 -0.77
C ILE A 117 0.45 -9.19 -0.32
N ILE A 118 0.47 -10.42 0.20
CA ILE A 118 -0.68 -10.94 0.92
C ILE A 118 -0.49 -10.54 2.37
N LEU A 119 -1.41 -9.73 2.91
CA LEU A 119 -1.36 -9.31 4.31
C LEU A 119 -2.46 -10.07 5.07
N HIS A 120 -2.07 -10.72 6.16
CA HIS A 120 -3.02 -11.22 7.14
C HIS A 120 -3.23 -10.14 8.21
N GLU A 121 -4.35 -9.41 8.14
CA GLU A 121 -4.55 -8.17 8.88
C GLU A 121 -4.59 -8.38 10.41
N ARG A 122 -5.36 -9.36 10.91
CA ARG A 122 -5.52 -9.59 12.35
C ARG A 122 -4.21 -9.89 13.11
N LYS A 123 -3.23 -10.50 12.43
CA LYS A 123 -1.90 -10.83 13.00
C LYS A 123 -0.77 -9.96 12.44
N ASN A 124 -1.11 -8.99 11.58
CA ASN A 124 -0.17 -8.13 10.89
C ASN A 124 1.02 -8.88 10.26
N LYS A 125 0.75 -10.00 9.57
CA LYS A 125 1.78 -10.85 8.95
C LYS A 125 1.75 -10.70 7.44
N ALA A 126 2.85 -10.24 6.86
CA ALA A 126 3.00 -10.04 5.42
C ALA A 126 3.68 -11.24 4.73
N PHE A 127 3.14 -11.63 3.57
CA PHE A 127 3.70 -12.64 2.69
C PHE A 127 4.02 -12.00 1.34
N PHE A 128 5.31 -11.94 1.01
CA PHE A 128 5.81 -11.27 -0.20
C PHE A 128 5.88 -12.16 -1.44
N ASN A 129 5.71 -13.48 -1.26
CA ASN A 129 5.74 -14.44 -2.35
C ASN A 129 4.40 -15.20 -2.35
N PRO A 130 3.61 -15.14 -3.45
CA PRO A 130 2.38 -15.91 -3.56
C PRO A 130 2.64 -17.40 -3.36
N SER A 131 3.76 -17.95 -3.82
CA SER A 131 4.09 -19.38 -3.62
C SER A 131 4.42 -19.78 -2.17
N ASN A 132 4.40 -18.85 -1.22
CA ASN A 132 4.74 -19.14 0.17
C ASN A 132 3.62 -19.89 0.90
N ARG A 133 3.77 -21.21 1.03
CA ARG A 133 2.81 -22.08 1.73
C ARG A 133 2.65 -21.78 3.22
N ASP A 134 3.54 -21.00 3.84
CA ASP A 134 3.38 -20.57 5.25
C ASP A 134 2.15 -19.69 5.45
N MET A 135 1.53 -19.19 4.38
CA MET A 135 0.26 -18.44 4.43
C MET A 135 -0.96 -19.35 4.62
N ILE A 136 -0.88 -20.62 4.23
CA ILE A 136 -2.03 -21.54 4.23
C ILE A 136 -2.64 -21.70 5.63
N PRO A 137 -1.87 -21.95 6.71
CA PRO A 137 -2.45 -22.09 8.05
C PRO A 137 -3.13 -20.81 8.56
N PHE A 138 -2.70 -19.65 8.08
CA PHE A 138 -3.29 -18.36 8.44
C PHE A 138 -4.63 -18.17 7.71
N LEU A 139 -4.67 -18.49 6.42
CA LEU A 139 -5.92 -18.50 5.65
C LEU A 139 -6.93 -19.49 6.22
N GLU A 140 -6.50 -20.71 6.54
CA GLU A 140 -7.37 -21.74 7.13
C GLU A 140 -7.96 -21.29 8.48
N GLU A 141 -7.19 -20.56 9.29
CA GLU A 141 -7.68 -20.02 10.55
C GLU A 141 -8.78 -18.96 10.34
N GLU A 142 -8.58 -18.01 9.42
CA GLU A 142 -9.57 -16.97 9.14
C GLU A 142 -10.84 -17.55 8.49
N VAL A 143 -10.68 -18.46 7.52
CA VAL A 143 -11.82 -19.18 6.91
C VAL A 143 -12.60 -19.97 7.96
N SER A 144 -11.91 -20.69 8.86
CA SER A 144 -12.58 -21.48 9.90
C SER A 144 -13.37 -20.57 10.86
N ARG A 145 -12.81 -19.42 11.25
CA ARG A 145 -13.49 -18.44 12.11
C ARG A 145 -14.75 -17.88 11.46
N PHE A 146 -14.68 -17.57 10.18
CA PHE A 146 -15.84 -17.11 9.40
C PHE A 146 -16.93 -18.19 9.32
N LEU A 147 -16.58 -19.43 8.97
CA LEU A 147 -17.55 -20.53 8.88
C LEU A 147 -18.18 -20.85 10.24
N GLU A 148 -17.41 -20.78 11.33
CA GLU A 148 -17.95 -20.93 12.68
C GLU A 148 -18.95 -19.83 13.05
N ASP A 149 -18.71 -18.57 12.66
CA ASP A 149 -19.67 -17.47 12.85
C ASP A 149 -20.95 -17.74 12.04
N LEU A 150 -20.78 -18.08 10.76
CA LEU A 150 -21.88 -18.36 9.84
C LEU A 150 -22.79 -19.49 10.35
N HIS A 151 -22.22 -20.63 10.78
CA HIS A 151 -23.01 -21.76 11.31
C HIS A 151 -23.68 -21.46 12.65
N GLU A 152 -23.05 -20.67 13.49
CA GLU A 152 -23.61 -20.29 14.78
C GLU A 152 -24.82 -19.37 14.62
N GLN A 153 -24.72 -18.35 13.75
CA GLN A 153 -25.83 -17.44 13.48
C GLN A 153 -27.04 -18.19 12.87
N GLU A 154 -26.79 -19.15 12.01
CA GLU A 154 -27.85 -19.97 11.41
C GLU A 154 -28.53 -20.90 12.40
N ARG A 155 -27.75 -21.54 13.26
CA ARG A 155 -28.31 -22.40 14.30
C ARG A 155 -29.26 -21.62 15.20
N ARG A 156 -28.87 -20.41 15.60
CA ARG A 156 -29.72 -19.54 16.43
C ARG A 156 -30.96 -19.05 15.69
N ARG A 157 -30.85 -18.76 14.39
CA ARG A 157 -32.02 -18.43 13.57
C ARG A 157 -33.02 -19.58 13.55
N LEU A 158 -32.56 -20.81 13.31
CA LEU A 158 -33.41 -22.01 13.33
C LEU A 158 -34.04 -22.25 14.72
N GLU A 159 -33.25 -22.11 15.79
CA GLU A 159 -33.75 -22.24 17.16
C GLU A 159 -34.79 -21.16 17.52
N SER A 160 -34.67 -19.95 16.97
CA SER A 160 -35.66 -18.89 17.18
C SER A 160 -36.98 -19.15 16.44
N ASP A 161 -36.93 -19.72 15.24
CA ASP A 161 -38.11 -20.05 14.43
C ASP A 161 -38.90 -21.23 15.00
N ASP A 162 -38.22 -22.21 15.58
CA ASP A 162 -38.86 -23.43 16.13
C ASP A 162 -39.71 -23.16 17.40
N THR A 163 -39.58 -21.97 18.00
CA THR A 163 -40.38 -21.55 19.16
C THR A 163 -41.73 -20.93 18.82
N SER A 164 -42.07 -20.78 17.53
CA SER A 164 -43.38 -20.25 17.10
C SER A 164 -44.43 -21.33 16.80
N THR A 165 -44.20 -22.58 17.19
CA THR A 165 -45.24 -23.62 17.09
C THR A 165 -46.21 -23.43 18.25
N ASP A 166 -47.28 -22.68 17.98
CA ASP A 166 -48.47 -22.53 18.80
C ASP A 166 -49.00 -23.93 19.18
N GLU A 167 -48.63 -24.41 20.38
CA GLU A 167 -49.27 -25.57 21.00
C GLU A 167 -50.73 -25.22 21.28
N ALA A 168 -51.58 -25.36 20.26
CA ALA A 168 -52.99 -25.51 20.47
C ALA A 168 -53.21 -26.84 21.22
N PRO A 169 -53.71 -26.84 22.47
CA PRO A 169 -53.92 -28.06 23.21
C PRO A 169 -54.93 -28.94 22.46
N SER A 170 -54.48 -30.15 22.09
CA SER A 170 -55.33 -31.18 21.48
C SER A 170 -56.51 -31.49 22.39
N VAL A 171 -57.70 -30.99 22.02
CA VAL A 171 -58.96 -31.39 22.63
C VAL A 171 -59.42 -32.67 21.96
N ALA A 172 -59.35 -33.77 22.70
CA ALA A 172 -59.97 -35.03 22.31
C ALA A 172 -61.48 -34.92 22.49
N ASP A 173 -62.24 -34.94 21.38
CA ASP A 173 -63.66 -35.30 21.40
C ASP A 173 -63.89 -36.39 20.35
N GLY A 174 -64.39 -37.52 20.83
CA GLY A 174 -64.55 -38.74 20.05
C GLY A 174 -65.92 -38.80 19.37
N GLY A 175 -65.94 -39.23 18.11
CA GLY A 175 -67.18 -39.61 17.44
C GLY A 175 -67.05 -39.71 15.93
N GLU A 176 -66.77 -40.91 15.42
CA GLU A 176 -67.19 -41.33 14.07
C GLU A 176 -68.60 -42.00 14.19
N PRO A 177 -69.35 -42.34 13.11
CA PRO A 177 -68.91 -42.46 11.72
C PRO A 177 -69.91 -42.13 10.56
N GLU A 178 -69.39 -42.28 9.33
CA GLU A 178 -70.01 -42.55 8.01
C GLU A 178 -70.89 -41.50 7.28
N THR A 179 -70.50 -41.10 6.05
CA THR A 179 -71.04 -41.60 4.75
C THR A 179 -70.70 -40.70 3.53
N SER A 180 -70.22 -41.36 2.47
CA SER A 180 -70.46 -41.15 1.02
C SER A 180 -70.22 -39.80 0.29
N ALA A 181 -69.20 -39.83 -0.57
CA ALA A 181 -69.19 -39.65 -2.04
C ALA A 181 -69.77 -38.40 -2.74
N GLU A 182 -68.94 -37.88 -3.67
CA GLU A 182 -69.25 -37.20 -4.96
C GLU A 182 -69.90 -35.80 -4.89
N ASP A 183 -69.21 -34.73 -5.33
CA ASP A 183 -69.11 -34.34 -6.75
C ASP A 183 -68.44 -32.96 -6.97
N ALA A 184 -68.13 -32.72 -8.25
CA ALA A 184 -67.36 -31.66 -8.88
C ALA A 184 -67.85 -30.19 -8.77
N ASP A 185 -66.90 -29.30 -9.07
CA ASP A 185 -66.99 -28.00 -9.74
C ASP A 185 -67.65 -26.80 -9.04
N SER A 186 -66.82 -25.81 -8.69
CA SER A 186 -67.18 -24.41 -8.95
C SER A 186 -65.95 -23.51 -9.00
N GLU A 187 -65.69 -22.97 -10.19
CA GLU A 187 -64.79 -21.86 -10.46
C GLU A 187 -64.95 -20.72 -9.44
N THR A 188 -63.86 -20.25 -8.84
CA THR A 188 -63.84 -18.89 -8.27
C THR A 188 -62.48 -18.24 -8.49
N LYS A 189 -62.46 -17.42 -9.54
CA LYS A 189 -61.70 -16.17 -9.73
C LYS A 189 -60.30 -16.10 -9.13
N GLY A 190 -59.33 -15.99 -10.04
CA GLY A 190 -58.00 -15.47 -9.76
C GLY A 190 -58.06 -14.20 -8.91
N ALA A 191 -57.53 -14.32 -7.70
CA ALA A 191 -56.84 -13.22 -7.08
C ALA A 191 -55.46 -13.20 -7.74
N GLU A 192 -55.25 -12.23 -8.62
CA GLU A 192 -53.90 -11.71 -8.84
C GLU A 192 -53.45 -11.21 -7.46
N VAL A 193 -52.68 -12.05 -6.78
CA VAL A 193 -51.82 -11.58 -5.71
C VAL A 193 -50.69 -10.91 -6.45
N ASP A 194 -50.80 -9.60 -6.61
CA ASP A 194 -49.65 -8.72 -6.82
C ASP A 194 -48.74 -8.93 -5.60
N ASP A 195 -47.94 -9.98 -5.68
CA ASP A 195 -46.81 -10.20 -4.80
C ASP A 195 -45.67 -9.33 -5.35
N ASP A 196 -45.87 -8.01 -5.26
CA ASP A 196 -44.76 -7.10 -5.05
C ASP A 196 -44.26 -7.39 -3.63
N GLU A 197 -43.61 -8.55 -3.47
CA GLU A 197 -42.80 -8.87 -2.32
C GLU A 197 -41.69 -7.83 -2.34
N ASP A 198 -41.87 -6.77 -1.53
CA ASP A 198 -40.83 -5.87 -1.05
C ASP A 198 -39.74 -6.76 -0.42
N THR A 199 -38.91 -7.34 -1.27
CA THR A 199 -37.72 -8.13 -0.92
C THR A 199 -36.65 -7.27 -0.24
N ASP A 200 -36.89 -5.97 -0.14
CA ASP A 200 -36.04 -4.96 0.50
C ASP A 200 -36.02 -5.06 2.04
N ASN A 201 -36.73 -6.01 2.66
CA ASN A 201 -36.83 -6.11 4.12
C ASN A 201 -36.52 -7.50 4.71
N VAL A 202 -35.81 -8.36 3.98
CA VAL A 202 -35.17 -9.52 4.59
C VAL A 202 -33.85 -9.04 5.20
N PRO A 203 -33.61 -9.16 6.52
CA PRO A 203 -32.32 -8.80 7.09
C PRO A 203 -31.23 -9.61 6.38
N THR A 204 -30.31 -8.89 5.74
CA THR A 204 -29.22 -9.48 4.96
C THR A 204 -28.41 -10.39 5.89
N THR A 205 -28.37 -11.70 5.62
CA THR A 205 -27.62 -12.65 6.47
C THR A 205 -26.16 -12.73 6.05
N LEU A 206 -25.27 -13.15 6.97
CA LEU A 206 -23.87 -13.47 6.63
C LEU A 206 -23.78 -14.42 5.42
N ARG A 207 -24.61 -15.47 5.39
CA ARG A 207 -24.63 -16.41 4.27
C ARG A 207 -25.14 -15.77 2.97
N ALA A 208 -26.14 -14.89 3.03
CA ALA A 208 -26.64 -14.20 1.85
C ALA A 208 -25.57 -13.26 1.25
N VAL A 209 -24.86 -12.48 2.07
CA VAL A 209 -23.74 -11.64 1.62
C VAL A 209 -22.64 -12.51 1.01
N ALA A 210 -22.24 -13.57 1.70
CA ALA A 210 -21.18 -14.44 1.22
C ALA A 210 -21.54 -15.14 -0.11
N ALA A 211 -22.78 -15.63 -0.24
CA ALA A 211 -23.27 -16.23 -1.47
C ALA A 211 -23.32 -15.22 -2.63
N ALA A 212 -23.78 -14.00 -2.36
CA ALA A 212 -23.83 -12.94 -3.38
C ALA A 212 -22.45 -12.53 -3.88
N VAL A 213 -21.44 -12.48 -3.01
CA VAL A 213 -20.05 -12.19 -3.40
C VAL A 213 -19.44 -13.31 -4.22
N LEU A 214 -19.69 -14.56 -3.82
CA LEU A 214 -19.09 -15.71 -4.47
C LEU A 214 -19.72 -16.01 -5.83
N ASP A 215 -20.99 -15.67 -6.04
CA ASP A 215 -21.76 -15.96 -7.26
C ASP A 215 -21.62 -17.44 -7.69
N VAL A 216 -21.83 -18.35 -6.73
CA VAL A 216 -21.66 -19.79 -6.90
C VAL A 216 -22.93 -20.58 -6.57
N GLU A 217 -23.15 -21.67 -7.32
CA GLU A 217 -24.25 -22.62 -7.08
C GLU A 217 -23.94 -23.64 -5.96
N VAL A 218 -22.71 -23.62 -5.44
CA VAL A 218 -22.27 -24.52 -4.35
C VAL A 218 -22.42 -23.85 -2.99
N PRO A 219 -22.51 -24.61 -1.88
CA PRO A 219 -22.48 -24.05 -0.53
C PRO A 219 -21.26 -23.14 -0.31
N VAL A 220 -21.43 -22.10 0.51
CA VAL A 220 -20.37 -21.12 0.83
C VAL A 220 -19.13 -21.80 1.42
N GLU A 221 -19.35 -22.85 2.23
CA GLU A 221 -18.31 -23.70 2.79
C GLU A 221 -17.46 -24.32 1.69
N ASP A 222 -18.12 -25.01 0.74
CA ASP A 222 -17.49 -25.67 -0.39
C ASP A 222 -16.76 -24.67 -1.28
N ALA A 223 -17.34 -23.50 -1.50
CA ALA A 223 -16.74 -22.44 -2.30
C ALA A 223 -15.43 -21.90 -1.71
N LEU A 224 -15.28 -21.93 -0.38
CA LEU A 224 -14.09 -21.45 0.33
C LEU A 224 -13.04 -22.53 0.60
N THR A 225 -13.45 -23.80 0.69
CA THR A 225 -12.54 -24.90 1.03
C THR A 225 -12.09 -25.74 -0.16
N ASN A 226 -12.88 -25.83 -1.23
CA ASN A 226 -12.59 -26.72 -2.36
C ASN A 226 -11.55 -26.19 -3.38
N PRO A 227 -11.39 -24.88 -3.65
CA PRO A 227 -10.41 -24.45 -4.63
C PRO A 227 -9.00 -24.88 -4.22
N THR A 228 -8.30 -25.61 -5.09
CA THR A 228 -6.93 -26.10 -4.79
C THR A 228 -5.90 -24.97 -4.84
N ASP A 229 -6.21 -23.91 -5.57
CA ASP A 229 -5.43 -22.68 -5.56
C ASP A 229 -5.75 -21.86 -4.31
N TYR A 230 -4.74 -21.68 -3.45
CA TYR A 230 -4.88 -20.90 -2.24
C TYR A 230 -4.95 -19.40 -2.52
N ILE A 231 -4.48 -18.91 -3.69
CA ILE A 231 -4.66 -17.52 -4.10
C ILE A 231 -6.14 -17.25 -4.40
N GLU A 232 -6.79 -18.15 -5.14
CA GLU A 232 -8.22 -18.07 -5.39
C GLU A 232 -9.03 -18.10 -4.09
N ARG A 233 -8.63 -18.95 -3.12
CA ARG A 233 -9.26 -18.98 -1.79
C ARG A 233 -9.08 -17.67 -1.02
N ILE A 234 -7.90 -17.06 -1.10
CA ILE A 234 -7.59 -15.74 -0.50
C ILE A 234 -8.50 -14.68 -1.09
N GLU A 235 -8.60 -14.60 -2.42
CA GLU A 235 -9.41 -13.59 -3.11
C GLU A 235 -10.90 -13.74 -2.79
N ARG A 236 -11.42 -14.96 -2.80
CA ARG A 236 -12.80 -15.27 -2.39
C ARG A 236 -13.07 -14.86 -0.94
N PHE A 237 -12.17 -15.20 -0.03
CA PHE A 237 -12.31 -14.86 1.38
C PHE A 237 -12.24 -13.35 1.63
N ASP A 238 -11.23 -12.67 1.07
CA ASP A 238 -11.05 -11.21 1.19
C ASP A 238 -12.27 -10.45 0.66
N GLY A 239 -12.86 -10.90 -0.46
CA GLY A 239 -14.08 -10.32 -1.01
C GLY A 239 -15.28 -10.45 -0.07
N ILE A 240 -15.49 -11.62 0.54
CA ILE A 240 -16.60 -11.84 1.49
C ILE A 240 -16.43 -10.95 2.72
N VAL A 241 -15.24 -10.95 3.32
CA VAL A 241 -15.01 -10.17 4.54
C VAL A 241 -15.15 -8.67 4.27
N SER A 242 -14.66 -8.19 3.12
CA SER A 242 -14.82 -6.78 2.73
C SER A 242 -16.30 -6.41 2.57
N ALA A 243 -17.09 -7.24 1.88
CA ALA A 243 -18.52 -7.01 1.71
C ALA A 243 -19.29 -7.02 3.05
N ILE A 244 -18.89 -7.86 3.99
CA ILE A 244 -19.49 -7.89 5.34
C ILE A 244 -19.11 -6.64 6.13
N ILE A 245 -17.85 -6.19 6.05
CA ILE A 245 -17.38 -4.97 6.72
C ILE A 245 -18.08 -3.72 6.19
N GLU A 246 -18.34 -3.68 4.88
CA GLU A 246 -19.00 -2.56 4.20
C GLU A 246 -20.54 -2.56 4.39
N ASN A 247 -21.12 -3.67 4.86
CA ASN A 247 -22.56 -3.81 5.05
C ASN A 247 -22.96 -3.60 6.53
N ASP A 248 -23.46 -2.41 6.84
CA ASP A 248 -23.92 -2.02 8.18
C ASP A 248 -25.11 -2.85 8.71
N GLU A 249 -25.82 -3.57 7.85
CA GLU A 249 -26.96 -4.41 8.22
C GLU A 249 -26.52 -5.79 8.73
N VAL A 250 -25.26 -6.17 8.51
CA VAL A 250 -24.74 -7.50 8.87
C VAL A 250 -23.80 -7.40 10.06
N SER A 251 -24.20 -8.00 11.18
CA SER A 251 -23.37 -8.07 12.37
C SER A 251 -22.45 -9.29 12.37
N ARG A 252 -21.16 -9.05 12.60
CA ARG A 252 -20.16 -10.10 12.88
C ARG A 252 -20.12 -10.37 14.38
N GLU A 253 -20.10 -11.64 14.77
CA GLU A 253 -19.97 -12.02 16.18
C GLU A 253 -18.58 -12.53 16.53
N ARG A 254 -17.77 -12.79 15.50
CA ARG A 254 -16.38 -13.21 15.64
C ARG A 254 -15.43 -12.23 14.95
N GLU A 255 -14.23 -12.17 15.50
CA GLU A 255 -13.11 -11.47 14.89
C GLU A 255 -12.47 -12.36 13.83
N TYR A 256 -12.80 -12.06 12.58
CA TYR A 256 -12.05 -12.45 11.38
C TYR A 256 -11.78 -11.19 10.57
N GLU A 257 -10.58 -11.10 10.01
CA GLU A 257 -10.15 -9.94 9.23
C GLU A 257 -9.75 -10.35 7.82
N PRO A 258 -9.78 -9.40 6.87
CA PRO A 258 -9.32 -9.64 5.51
C PRO A 258 -7.92 -10.26 5.48
N MET A 259 -7.75 -11.24 4.60
CA MET A 259 -6.46 -11.81 4.26
C MET A 259 -6.35 -11.76 2.75
N GLY A 260 -5.73 -10.70 2.23
CA GLY A 260 -5.81 -10.38 0.81
C GLY A 260 -4.61 -9.61 0.30
N TRP A 261 -4.64 -9.36 -1.00
CA TRP A 261 -3.63 -8.56 -1.67
C TRP A 261 -3.68 -7.12 -1.17
N ARG A 262 -2.54 -6.62 -0.74
CA ARG A 262 -2.31 -5.21 -0.42
C ARG A 262 -1.21 -4.69 -1.32
N ASN A 263 -1.44 -3.53 -1.92
CA ASN A 263 -0.39 -2.83 -2.63
C ASN A 263 0.60 -2.33 -1.58
N THR A 264 1.87 -2.73 -1.71
CA THR A 264 2.91 -2.03 -0.96
C THR A 264 3.06 -0.66 -1.60
N ALA A 265 2.80 0.40 -0.83
CA ALA A 265 3.17 1.74 -1.27
C ALA A 265 4.69 1.78 -1.49
N ASN A 266 5.14 2.44 -2.57
CA ASN A 266 6.56 2.66 -2.80
C ASN A 266 7.15 3.30 -1.54
N LYS A 267 8.30 2.78 -1.09
CA LYS A 267 8.99 3.32 0.09
C LYS A 267 10.33 3.88 -0.32
N TRP A 268 10.62 5.07 0.19
CA TRP A 268 11.77 5.86 -0.23
C TRP A 268 12.73 6.12 0.91
N VAL A 269 14.02 6.16 0.57
CA VAL A 269 15.10 6.62 1.45
C VAL A 269 16.13 7.40 0.63
N LEU A 270 16.87 8.27 1.30
CA LEU A 270 18.09 8.86 0.76
C LEU A 270 19.19 7.81 0.67
N THR A 271 19.88 7.78 -0.47
CA THR A 271 21.00 6.88 -0.69
C THR A 271 22.18 7.23 0.21
N LYS A 272 23.05 6.25 0.49
CA LYS A 272 24.35 6.49 1.13
C LYS A 272 25.15 7.60 0.44
N THR A 273 25.08 7.64 -0.89
CA THR A 273 25.78 8.62 -1.72
C THR A 273 25.25 10.04 -1.50
N ALA A 274 23.93 10.21 -1.45
CA ALA A 274 23.32 11.51 -1.19
C ALA A 274 23.64 12.03 0.21
N LYS A 275 23.61 11.13 1.20
CA LYS A 275 24.00 11.45 2.58
C LYS A 275 25.45 11.91 2.67
N ALA A 276 26.39 11.13 2.14
CA ALA A 276 27.80 11.48 2.13
C ALA A 276 28.08 12.81 1.41
N ARG A 277 27.34 13.11 0.32
CA ARG A 277 27.43 14.42 -0.37
C ARG A 277 26.96 15.58 0.51
N LYS A 278 25.90 15.41 1.30
CA LYS A 278 25.42 16.42 2.25
C LYS A 278 26.38 16.57 3.44
N GLU A 279 27.01 15.49 3.89
CA GLU A 279 27.90 15.45 5.05
C GLU A 279 29.39 15.73 4.75
N ASN A 280 29.73 15.98 3.48
CA ASN A 280 31.12 16.18 3.03
C ASN A 280 32.04 14.99 3.33
N GLU A 281 31.49 13.77 3.30
CA GLU A 281 32.26 12.55 3.40
C GLU A 281 32.75 12.12 2.02
N SER A 282 34.06 11.89 1.87
CA SER A 282 34.64 11.36 0.64
C SER A 282 34.02 10.00 0.31
N LEU A 283 33.35 9.92 -0.85
CA LEU A 283 32.88 8.66 -1.44
C LEU A 283 34.10 7.83 -1.86
N ALA A 284 34.61 7.00 -0.95
CA ALA A 284 35.59 5.98 -1.30
C ALA A 284 34.88 4.89 -2.14
N GLY A 285 35.26 4.79 -3.41
CA GLY A 285 34.74 3.82 -4.38
C GLY A 285 35.17 2.39 -4.13
#